data_AF-X1A014-F1
#
_entry.id   AF-X1A014-F1
#
_cell.length_a   1.000
_cell.length_b   1.000
_cell.length_c   1.000
_cell.angle_alpha   90.00
_cell.angle_beta   90.00
_cell.angle_gamma   90.00
#
_symmetry.space_group_name_H-M   'P 1'
#
loop_
_entity.id
_entity.type
_entity.pdbx_description
1 polymer ?
#
loop_
_entity_poly.entity_id
_entity_poly.type
_entity_poly.pdbx_seq_one_letter_code
_entity_poly.pdbx_strand_id
1 'polypeptide(L)' 'MFPHKQIGVIIPIGRRAELLKQKCDFHMKIKEKHLKSSILPDIIPLKDNKKLVCPKSWH' A
#
# COMPACT_ATOMS: atom_id res chain seq x y z
N MET A 1 -3.76 -21.22 -15.13
CA MET A 1 -4.37 -20.66 -13.91
C MET A 1 -3.40 -19.60 -13.37
N PHE A 2 -3.82 -18.33 -13.28
CA PHE A 2 -2.97 -17.26 -12.73
C PHE A 2 -2.76 -17.54 -11.23
N PRO A 3 -1.54 -17.40 -10.68
CA PRO A 3 -1.31 -17.74 -9.28
C PRO A 3 -2.25 -16.93 -8.38
N HIS A 4 -2.90 -17.61 -7.45
CA HIS A 4 -3.75 -16.98 -6.46
C HIS A 4 -2.85 -16.18 -5.51
N LYS A 5 -2.77 -14.86 -5.73
CA LYS A 5 -2.01 -13.94 -4.88
C LYS A 5 -2.93 -13.42 -3.80
N GLN A 6 -2.56 -13.60 -2.54
CA GLN A 6 -3.27 -12.99 -1.42
C GLN A 6 -2.93 -11.49 -1.34
N ILE A 7 -3.95 -10.67 -1.22
CA ILE A 7 -3.89 -9.21 -1.11
C ILE A 7 -4.28 -8.82 0.31
N GLY A 8 -3.35 -8.20 1.03
CA GLY A 8 -3.57 -7.65 2.37
C GLY A 8 -3.69 -6.13 2.37
N VAL A 9 -4.58 -5.59 3.22
CA VAL A 9 -4.72 -4.14 3.43
C VAL A 9 -4.23 -3.74 4.82
N ILE A 10 -3.25 -2.84 4.87
CA ILE A 10 -2.77 -2.24 6.12
C ILE A 10 -3.48 -0.90 6.36
N ILE A 11 -4.10 -0.74 7.52
CA ILE A 11 -4.94 0.42 7.85
C ILE A 11 -4.32 1.17 9.05
N PRO A 12 -4.02 2.48 8.93
CA PRO A 12 -3.61 3.26 10.08
C PRO A 12 -4.72 3.33 11.13
N ILE A 13 -4.36 3.22 12.41
CA ILE A 13 -5.31 3.34 13.52
C ILE A 13 -5.99 4.72 13.45
N GLY A 14 -7.33 4.75 13.53
CA GLY A 14 -8.14 5.98 13.42
C GLY A 14 -8.69 6.26 12.02
N ARG A 15 -8.25 5.54 10.98
CA ARG A 15 -8.85 5.60 9.64
C ARG A 15 -9.88 4.48 9.43
N ARG A 16 -10.94 4.81 8.68
CA ARG A 16 -11.96 3.86 8.20
C ARG A 16 -11.68 3.52 6.74
N ALA A 17 -11.86 2.25 6.38
CA ALA A 17 -11.62 1.74 5.02
C ALA A 17 -12.50 0.52 4.73
N GLU A 18 -13.79 0.60 5.08
CA GLU A 18 -14.70 -0.57 5.06
C GLU A 18 -14.82 -1.22 3.67
N LEU A 19 -14.85 -0.42 2.60
CA LEU A 19 -14.90 -0.96 1.24
C LEU A 19 -13.65 -1.78 0.88
N LEU A 20 -12.47 -1.38 1.35
CA LEU A 20 -11.23 -2.10 1.08
C LEU A 20 -11.15 -3.41 1.89
N LYS A 21 -11.60 -3.39 3.14
CA LYS A 21 -11.64 -4.61 3.98
C LYS A 21 -12.50 -5.71 3.36
N GLN A 22 -13.59 -5.34 2.69
CA GLN A 22 -14.50 -6.30 2.03
C GLN A 22 -13.92 -6.90 0.74
N LYS A 23 -12.85 -6.31 0.18
CA LYS A 23 -12.26 -6.72 -1.11
C LYS A 23 -10.92 -7.43 -0.97
N CYS A 24 -10.27 -7.35 0.19
CA CYS A 24 -8.98 -7.98 0.45
C CYS A 24 -9.12 -9.33 1.15
N ASP A 25 -8.10 -10.17 1.06
CA ASP A 25 -8.05 -11.46 1.73
C ASP A 25 -7.85 -11.32 3.25
N PHE A 26 -7.13 -10.28 3.67
CA PHE A 26 -6.89 -9.97 5.08
C PHE A 26 -6.59 -8.48 5.29
N HIS A 27 -6.78 -8.01 6.52
CA HIS A 27 -6.44 -6.63 6.89
C HIS A 27 -5.78 -6.54 8.27
N MET A 28 -4.89 -5.57 8.44
CA MET A 28 -4.20 -5.33 9.72
C MET A 28 -4.20 -3.86 10.08
N LYS A 29 -4.04 -3.55 11.37
CA LYS A 29 -3.88 -2.18 11.86
C LYS A 29 -2.42 -1.86 12.12
N ILE A 30 -1.99 -0.64 11.82
CA ILE A 30 -0.64 -0.14 12.10
C ILE A 30 -0.68 1.27 12.71
N LYS A 31 0.32 1.62 13.53
CA LYS A 31 0.49 3.01 13.97
C LYS A 31 1.07 3.84 12.83
N GLU A 32 0.63 5.08 12.67
CA GLU A 32 1.05 5.95 11.57
C GLU A 32 2.58 6.12 11.49
N LYS A 33 3.25 6.23 12.64
CA LYS A 33 4.73 6.30 12.70
C LYS A 33 5.43 5.11 12.04
N HIS A 34 4.85 3.91 12.16
CA HIS A 34 5.41 2.70 11.55
C HIS A 34 4.99 2.58 10.09
N LEU A 35 3.82 3.08 9.71
CA LEU A 35 3.40 3.14 8.32
C LEU A 35 4.36 4.02 7.51
N LYS A 36 4.69 5.22 8.00
CA LYS A 36 5.60 6.15 7.33
C LYS A 36 6.97 5.57 7.02
N SER A 37 7.49 4.68 7.85
CA SER A 37 8.77 3.99 7.62
C SER A 37 8.64 2.70 6.80
N SER A 38 7.43 2.22 6.53
CA SER A 38 7.16 0.95 5.86
C SER A 38 6.56 1.11 4.46
N ILE A 39 6.45 2.35 3.96
CA ILE A 39 6.05 2.64 2.58
C ILE A 39 7.26 2.62 1.66
N LEU A 40 7.02 2.35 0.37
CA LEU A 40 8.05 2.48 -0.66
C LEU A 40 8.44 3.96 -0.84
N PRO A 41 9.67 4.24 -1.28
CA PRO A 41 10.09 5.59 -1.64
C PRO A 41 9.21 6.17 -2.74
N ASP A 42 9.07 7.50 -2.77
CA ASP A 42 8.26 8.21 -3.78
C ASP A 42 8.77 7.99 -5.20
N ILE A 43 10.07 7.67 -5.37
CA ILE A 43 10.67 7.39 -6.66
C ILE A 43 11.33 6.02 -6.62
N ILE A 44 10.85 5.10 -7.45
CA ILE A 44 11.43 3.77 -7.60
C ILE A 44 12.12 3.71 -8.97
N PRO A 45 13.47 3.59 -9.02
CA PRO A 45 14.17 3.44 -10.29
C PRO A 45 13.87 2.06 -10.89
N LEU A 46 13.53 2.04 -12.17
CA LEU A 46 13.35 0.82 -12.98
C LEU A 46 14.55 0.66 -13.93
N LYS A 47 14.62 -0.49 -14.61
CA LYS A 47 15.55 -0.70 -15.73
C LYS A 47 15.28 0.33 -16.85
N ASP A 48 16.29 0.58 -17.69
CA ASP A 48 16.22 1.45 -18.86
C ASP A 48 15.89 2.92 -18.56
N ASN A 49 16.44 3.50 -17.49
CA ASN A 49 16.22 4.89 -17.06
C ASN A 49 14.76 5.27 -16.75
N LYS A 50 13.86 4.30 -16.63
CA LYS A 50 12.47 4.54 -16.24
C LYS A 50 12.36 4.72 -14.73
N LYS A 51 11.35 5.46 -14.28
CA LYS A 51 11.08 5.72 -12.86
C LYS A 51 9.59 5.59 -12.61
N LEU A 52 9.20 4.93 -11.52
CA LEU A 52 7.85 5.03 -10.96
C LEU A 52 7.85 6.19 -9.97
N VAL A 53 6.88 7.09 -10.10
CA VAL A 53 6.73 8.25 -9.21
C VAL A 53 5.39 8.13 -8.51
N CYS A 54 5.40 8.26 -7.18
CA CYS A 54 4.19 8.32 -6.37
C CYS A 54 3.37 9.57 -6.76
N PRO A 55 2.11 9.43 -7.16
CA PRO A 55 1.27 10.58 -7.49
C PRO A 55 1.04 11.47 -6.25
N LYS A 56 1.17 12.79 -6.42
CA LYS A 56 0.93 13.76 -5.34
C LYS A 56 -0.49 13.67 -4.74
N SER A 57 -1.46 13.19 -5.52
CA SER A 57 -2.84 13.00 -5.09
C SER A 57 -3.05 11.86 -4.09
N TRP A 58 -2.00 11.08 -3.77
CA TRP A 58 -2.07 9.97 -2.82
C TRP A 58 -1.69 10.37 -1.39
N HIS A 59 -1.25 11.62 -1.16
CA HIS A 59 -0.94 12.17 0.17
C HIS A 59 -2.15 12.76 0.87
#